data_AF-A0A5K1AT36-F1
#
_entry.id   AF-A0A5K1AT36-F1
#
_cell.length_a   1.000
_cell.length_b   1.000
_cell.length_c   1.000
_cell.angle_alpha   90.00
_cell.angle_beta   90.00
_cell.angle_gamma   90.00
#
_symmetry.space_group_name_H-M   'P 1'
#
loop_
_entity.id
_entity.type
_entity.pdbx_description
1 polymer ?
#
loop_
_entity_poly.entity_id
_entity_poly.type
_entity_poly.pdbx_seq_one_letter_code
_entity_poly.pdbx_strand_id
1 'polypeptide(L)' 'MFKLEDVAMGMWIADLKKGGLAIQYVNDDRVYNTGCTDGYVVAHYQEPREMLCLWQRLSEGRGAICCNRR' A
#
# COMPACT_ATOMS: atom_id res chain seq x y z
N MET A 1 19.73 0.90 -12.81
CA MET A 1 18.80 2.01 -12.56
C MET A 1 17.95 1.61 -11.37
N PHE A 2 18.23 2.14 -10.19
CA PHE A 2 17.43 1.86 -9.01
C PHE A 2 16.05 2.49 -9.19
N LYS A 3 14.99 1.82 -8.75
CA LYS A 3 13.65 2.43 -8.66
C LYS A 3 13.73 3.46 -7.53
N LEU A 4 14.04 4.71 -7.89
CA LEU A 4 14.40 5.79 -6.95
C LEU A 4 13.22 6.68 -6.59
N GLU A 5 12.00 6.34 -7.03
CA GLU A 5 10.80 7.17 -6.82
C GLU A 5 10.53 7.39 -5.32
N ASP A 6 10.52 6.31 -4.53
CA ASP A 6 10.30 6.40 -3.07
C ASP A 6 11.46 7.10 -2.34
N VAL A 7 12.69 6.94 -2.85
CA VAL A 7 13.87 7.62 -2.30
C VAL A 7 13.81 9.12 -2.57
N ALA A 8 13.43 9.51 -3.79
CA ALA A 8 13.25 10.91 -4.17
C ALA A 8 12.13 11.57 -3.36
N MET A 9 11.02 10.86 -3.12
CA MET A 9 9.97 11.33 -2.22
C MET A 9 10.49 11.55 -0.79
N GLY A 10 11.31 10.63 -0.27
CA GLY A 10 11.96 10.80 1.03
C GLY A 10 12.86 12.03 1.11
N MET A 11 13.64 12.31 0.06
CA MET A 11 14.47 13.52 -0.03
C MET A 11 13.61 14.79 -0.02
N TRP A 12 12.52 14.82 -0.77
CA TRP A 12 11.64 15.98 -0.81
C TRP A 12 10.97 16.24 0.55
N ILE A 13 10.47 15.19 1.23
CA ILE A 13 9.91 15.31 2.57
C ILE A 13 10.96 15.88 3.55
N ALA A 14 12.22 15.46 3.43
CA ALA A 14 13.30 15.98 4.26
C ALA A 14 13.54 17.49 4.03
N ASP A 15 13.50 17.96 2.78
CA ASP A 15 13.67 19.38 2.47
C ASP A 15 12.46 20.22 2.88
N LEU A 16 11.24 19.71 2.75
CA LEU A 16 10.03 20.37 3.27
C LEU A 16 10.08 20.52 4.79
N LYS A 17 10.56 19.49 5.50
CA LYS A 17 10.77 19.54 6.95
C LYS A 17 11.79 20.61 7.34
N LYS A 18 12.90 20.73 6.60
CA LYS A 18 13.89 21.83 6.79
C LYS A 18 13.26 23.21 6.54
N GLY A 19 12.34 23.30 5.58
CA GLY A 19 11.56 24.51 5.27
C GLY A 19 10.53 24.89 6.33
N GLY A 20 10.43 24.14 7.44
CA GLY A 20 9.55 24.46 8.56
C GLY A 20 8.15 23.85 8.48
N LEU A 21 7.87 22.97 7.50
CA LEU A 21 6.61 22.23 7.49
C LEU A 21 6.57 21.21 8.64
N ALA A 22 5.43 21.15 9.32
CA ALA A 22 5.15 20.09 10.29
C ALA A 22 4.85 18.79 9.54
N ILE A 23 5.80 17.85 9.57
CA ILE A 23 5.66 16.53 8.95
C ILE A 23 5.31 15.50 10.02
N GLN A 24 4.25 14.72 9.77
CA GLN A 24 3.88 13.56 10.58
C GLN A 24 4.08 12.28 9.75
N TYR A 25 4.78 11.31 10.34
CA TYR A 25 4.85 9.96 9.79
C TYR A 25 3.78 9.11 10.48
N VAL A 26 2.91 8.50 9.68
CA VAL A 26 1.85 7.61 10.16
C VAL A 26 2.11 6.24 9.55
N ASN A 27 2.12 5.22 10.40
CA ASN A 27 2.10 3.83 9.93
C ASN A 27 0.64 3.36 9.93
N ASP A 28 0.21 2.78 8.82
CA ASP A 28 -1.11 2.19 8.66
C ASP A 28 -0.91 0.74 8.23
N ASP A 29 -1.23 -0.20 9.13
CA ASP A 29 -1.05 -1.63 8.90
C ASP A 29 -1.88 -2.15 7.71
N ARG A 30 -2.85 -1.36 7.22
CA ARG A 30 -3.62 -1.65 6.01
C ARG A 30 -2.83 -1.38 4.73
N VAL A 31 -1.70 -0.66 4.81
CA VAL A 31 -0.74 -0.49 3.70
C VAL A 31 0.32 -1.58 3.81
N TYR A 32 -0.01 -2.76 3.29
CA TYR A 32 0.75 -3.99 3.52
C TYR A 32 1.59 -4.37 2.30
N ASN A 33 2.92 -4.32 2.42
CA ASN A 33 3.85 -4.44 1.30
C ASN A 33 4.46 -5.84 1.09
N THR A 34 4.12 -6.82 1.93
CA THR A 34 4.66 -8.19 1.85
C THR A 34 3.64 -9.23 1.38
N GLY A 35 2.40 -8.81 1.07
CA GLY A 35 1.34 -9.71 0.65
C GLY A 35 -0.04 -9.06 0.76
N CYS A 36 -1.00 -9.79 1.33
CA CYS A 36 -2.34 -9.29 1.63
C CYS A 36 -2.73 -9.61 3.09
N THR A 37 -3.46 -8.70 3.74
CA THR A 37 -4.14 -8.92 5.02
C THR A 37 -5.59 -8.48 4.91
N ASP A 38 -6.54 -9.13 5.58
CA ASP A 38 -7.95 -8.72 5.48
C ASP A 38 -8.12 -7.27 5.97
N GLY A 39 -8.94 -6.48 5.27
CA GLY A 39 -9.12 -5.06 5.55
C GLY A 39 -8.02 -4.14 5.02
N TYR A 40 -7.14 -4.63 4.13
CA TYR A 40 -6.09 -3.83 3.51
C TYR A 40 -6.62 -2.67 2.66
N VAL A 41 -5.82 -1.61 2.55
CA VAL A 41 -5.97 -0.49 1.61
C VAL A 41 -5.04 -0.70 0.42
N VAL A 42 -3.80 -1.14 0.68
CA VAL A 42 -2.82 -1.53 -0.33
C VAL A 42 -2.29 -2.92 0.02
N ALA A 43 -2.29 -3.82 -0.96
CA ALA A 43 -1.67 -5.13 -0.88
C ALA A 43 -0.63 -5.25 -1.99
N HIS A 44 0.50 -5.90 -1.69
CA HIS A 44 1.58 -6.13 -2.64
C HIS A 44 1.71 -7.63 -2.95
N TYR A 45 2.47 -7.97 -3.99
CA TYR A 45 2.71 -9.36 -4.42
C TYR A 45 1.44 -10.17 -4.73
N GLN A 46 0.38 -9.51 -5.23
CA GLN A 46 -0.83 -10.19 -5.67
C GLN A 46 -0.68 -10.75 -7.09
N GLU A 47 -0.97 -12.04 -7.27
CA GLU A 47 -1.03 -12.65 -8.59
C GLU A 47 -2.22 -12.11 -9.41
N PRO A 48 -2.16 -12.12 -10.76
CA PRO A 48 -3.26 -11.64 -11.59
C PRO A 48 -4.63 -12.27 -11.27
N ARG A 49 -4.65 -13.55 -10.86
CA ARG A 49 -5.89 -14.24 -10.45
C ARG A 49 -6.43 -13.74 -9.11
N GLU A 50 -5.55 -13.42 -8.17
CA GLU A 50 -5.91 -12.87 -6.87
C GLU A 50 -6.54 -11.48 -7.06
N MET A 51 -5.97 -10.65 -7.94
CA MET A 51 -6.51 -9.33 -8.27
C MET A 51 -7.94 -9.40 -8.84
N LEU A 52 -8.24 -10.38 -9.70
CA LEU A 52 -9.60 -10.59 -10.23
C LEU A 52 -10.58 -11.02 -9.12
N CYS A 53 -10.16 -11.95 -8.27
CA CYS A 53 -10.98 -12.38 -7.13
C CYS A 53 -11.22 -11.22 -6.13
N LEU A 54 -10.21 -10.41 -5.86
CA LEU A 54 -10.31 -9.24 -4.98
C LEU A 54 -11.31 -8.25 -5.55
N TRP A 55 -11.23 -7.97 -6.85
CA TRP A 55 -12.19 -7.11 -7.54
C TRP A 55 -13.63 -7.63 -7.44
N GLN A 56 -13.83 -8.94 -7.59
CA GLN A 56 -15.15 -9.55 -7.42
C GLN A 56 -15.70 -9.34 -6.00
N ARG A 57 -14.88 -9.58 -4.96
CA ARG A 57 -15.31 -9.40 -3.56
C ARG A 57 -15.68 -7.95 -3.25
N LEU A 58 -14.90 -7.00 -3.77
CA LEU A 58 -15.20 -5.57 -3.62
C LEU A 58 -16.52 -5.20 -4.33
N SER A 59 -16.73 -5.71 -5.56
CA SER A 59 -17.95 -5.47 -6.33
C SER A 59 -19.21 -6.05 -5.66
N GLU A 60 -19.06 -7.17 -4.96
CA GLU A 60 -20.13 -7.83 -4.19
C GLU A 60 -20.36 -7.20 -2.79
N GLY A 61 -19.60 -6.15 -2.43
CA GLY A 61 -19.71 -5.50 -1.13
C GLY A 61 -19.14 -6.32 0.04
N ARG A 62 -18.36 -7.37 -0.24
CA ARG A 62 -17.74 -8.24 0.77
C ARG A 62 -16.49 -7.63 1.42
N GLY A 63 -15.99 -6.52 0.86
CA GLY A 63 -14.81 -5.82 1.35
C GLY A 63 -13.48 -6.40 0.86
N ALA A 64 -12.39 -5.82 1.34
CA ALA A 64 -11.02 -6.17 0.98
C ALA A 64 -10.55 -7.43 1.76
N ILE A 65 -10.98 -8.61 1.31
CA ILE A 65 -10.62 -9.89 1.94
C ILE A 65 -9.67 -10.64 1.00
N CYS A 66 -8.55 -11.14 1.51
CA CYS A 66 -7.52 -11.79 0.71
C CYS A 66 -8.00 -13.05 -0.02
N CYS A 67 -7.61 -13.19 -1.28
CA CYS A 67 -8.08 -14.26 -2.16
C CYS A 67 -7.27 -15.56 -2.07
N ASN A 68 -6.07 -15.51 -1.48
CA ASN A 68 -5.23 -16.67 -1.26
C ASN A 68 -4.84 -16.73 0.21
N ARG A 69 -5.40 -17.70 0.93
CA ARG A 69 -4.89 -18.13 2.24
C ARG A 69 -3.98 -19.33 1.96
N ARG A 70 -2.71 -19.09 1.67
CA ARG A 70 -1.70 -20.08 2.07
C ARG A 70 -1.38 -19.86 3.53
#